data_AF-A0A369PWR9-F1
#
_entry.id   AF-A0A369PWR9-F1
#
_cell.length_a   1.000
_cell.length_b   1.000
_cell.length_c   1.000
_cell.angle_alpha   90.00
_cell.angle_beta   90.00
_cell.angle_gamma   90.00
#
_symmetry.space_group_name_H-M   'P 1'
#
loop_
_entity.id
_entity.type
_entity.pdbx_description
1 polymer ?
#
loop_
_entity_poly.entity_id
_entity_poly.type
_entity_poly.pdbx_seq_one_letter_code
_entity_poly.pdbx_strand_id
1 'polypeptide(L)'
;MSFLNDLFIGLDAAKQEDLQERLDIVAHKIKFMDKMPVALLDVNNNPSYLLSEEIALAGGMVESDILSAVFIIYYEPGKTLTDLMREIPSVLDSDWQAVKNNRIILLNDDVNRERSAENAVSLIEDMAEMLHPGSFIFGHEGDKWIRFGA
;
A
#
# COMPACT_ATOMS: atom_id res chain seq x y z
N MET A 1 1.85 -19.81 5.85
CA MET A 1 2.62 -19.96 4.60
C MET A 1 2.45 -18.63 3.88
N SER A 2 3.53 -17.86 3.71
CA SER A 2 3.46 -16.50 3.13
C SER A 2 3.11 -16.61 1.65
N PHE A 3 2.16 -15.83 1.13
CA PHE A 3 1.80 -15.80 -0.30
C PHE A 3 3.01 -15.54 -1.21
N LEU A 4 4.03 -14.83 -0.71
CA LEU A 4 5.29 -14.57 -1.41
C LEU A 4 6.07 -15.84 -1.72
N ASN A 5 6.01 -16.85 -0.83
CA ASN A 5 6.70 -18.12 -1.09
C ASN A 5 6.14 -18.79 -2.34
N ASP A 6 4.82 -18.74 -2.54
CA ASP A 6 4.17 -19.31 -3.71
C ASP A 6 4.54 -18.54 -4.98
N LEU A 7 4.70 -17.21 -4.88
CA LEU A 7 5.17 -16.36 -5.98
C LEU A 7 6.65 -16.57 -6.34
N PHE A 8 7.46 -17.01 -5.38
CA PHE A 8 8.89 -17.28 -5.61
C PHE A 8 9.13 -18.66 -6.24
N ILE A 9 8.13 -19.56 -6.22
CA ILE A 9 8.24 -20.89 -6.83
C ILE A 9 8.48 -20.74 -8.34
N GLY A 10 9.57 -21.33 -8.82
CA GLY A 10 9.90 -21.37 -10.24
C GLY A 10 10.73 -20.19 -10.74
N LEU A 11 11.08 -19.24 -9.86
CA LEU A 11 12.10 -18.24 -10.17
C LEU A 11 13.49 -18.86 -10.22
N ASP A 12 14.40 -18.22 -10.97
CA ASP A 12 15.82 -18.54 -10.87
C ASP A 12 16.37 -18.12 -9.49
N ALA A 13 17.41 -18.81 -9.04
CA ALA A 13 17.96 -18.60 -7.70
C ALA A 13 18.47 -17.17 -7.48
N ALA A 14 19.00 -16.52 -8.52
CA ALA A 14 19.55 -15.17 -8.42
C ALA A 14 18.44 -14.12 -8.22
N LYS A 15 17.33 -14.24 -8.96
CA LYS A 15 16.15 -13.38 -8.78
C LYS A 15 15.47 -13.61 -7.44
N GLN A 16 15.35 -14.87 -7.03
CA GLN A 16 14.77 -15.18 -5.72
C GLN A 16 15.60 -14.54 -4.59
N GLU A 17 16.92 -14.62 -4.66
CA GLU A 17 17.83 -13.99 -3.70
C GLU A 17 17.68 -12.46 -3.69
N ASP A 18 17.69 -11.81 -4.86
CA ASP A 18 17.50 -10.35 -4.97
C ASP A 18 16.17 -9.87 -4.37
N LEU A 19 15.06 -10.54 -4.70
CA LEU A 19 13.74 -10.18 -4.19
C LEU A 19 13.61 -10.45 -2.69
N GLN A 20 14.21 -11.53 -2.19
CA GLN A 20 14.23 -11.83 -0.76
C GLN A 20 15.06 -10.79 0.01
N GLU A 21 16.22 -10.39 -0.49
CA GLU A 21 17.07 -9.37 0.15
C GLU A 21 16.32 -8.04 0.30
N ARG A 22 15.60 -7.62 -0.75
CA ARG A 22 14.77 -6.40 -0.72
C ARG A 22 13.66 -6.46 0.33
N LEU A 23 12.95 -7.59 0.41
CA LEU A 23 11.95 -7.81 1.45
C LEU A 23 12.57 -7.80 2.86
N ASP A 24 13.73 -8.43 3.02
CA ASP A 24 14.42 -8.51 4.30
C ASP A 24 14.84 -7.12 4.79
N ILE A 25 15.26 -6.21 3.89
CA ILE A 25 15.54 -4.81 4.22
C ILE A 25 14.31 -4.12 4.79
N VAL A 26 13.16 -4.29 4.13
CA VAL A 26 11.87 -3.70 4.56
C VAL A 26 11.45 -4.26 5.91
N ALA A 27 11.42 -5.59 6.04
CA ALA A 27 11.05 -6.28 7.27
C ALA A 27 11.98 -5.93 8.45
N HIS A 28 13.28 -5.80 8.20
CA HIS A 28 14.26 -5.45 9.22
C HIS A 28 14.05 -4.05 9.78
N LYS A 29 13.68 -3.07 8.94
CA LYS A 29 13.39 -1.70 9.38
C LYS A 29 12.05 -1.63 10.14
N ILE A 30 11.02 -2.29 9.61
CA ILE A 30 9.66 -2.25 10.17
C ILE A 30 9.58 -2.84 11.58
N LYS A 31 10.39 -3.85 11.92
CA LYS A 31 10.38 -4.44 13.27
C LYS A 31 10.72 -3.45 14.40
N PHE A 32 11.30 -2.30 14.05
CA PHE A 32 11.63 -1.21 14.98
C PHE A 32 10.67 -0.01 14.87
N MET A 33 9.62 -0.13 14.07
CA MET A 33 8.63 0.92 13.84
C MET A 33 7.29 0.53 14.47
N ASP A 34 6.53 1.53 14.89
CA ASP A 34 5.15 1.31 15.31
C ASP A 34 4.29 0.92 14.10
N LYS A 35 3.38 -0.03 14.31
CA LYS A 35 2.45 -0.41 13.25
C LYS A 35 1.47 0.74 12.98
N MET A 36 1.28 1.06 11.71
CA MET A 36 0.38 2.15 11.30
C MET A 36 -1.04 1.60 11.07
N PRO A 37 -2.09 2.13 11.72
CA PRO A 37 -3.47 1.80 11.38
C PRO A 37 -3.84 2.30 9.97
N VAL A 38 -4.30 1.41 9.09
CA VAL A 38 -4.61 1.68 7.69
C VAL A 38 -5.99 1.16 7.33
N ALA A 39 -6.84 2.00 6.74
CA ALA A 39 -8.04 1.53 6.06
C ALA A 39 -7.81 1.49 4.55
N LEU A 40 -8.12 0.35 3.92
CA LEU A 40 -8.14 0.22 2.47
C LEU A 40 -9.59 0.38 2.00
N LEU A 41 -9.86 1.32 1.10
CA LEU A 41 -11.22 1.64 0.66
C LEU A 41 -11.36 1.59 -0.86
N ASP A 42 -12.55 1.21 -1.31
CA ASP A 42 -13.00 1.43 -2.68
C ASP A 42 -13.49 2.89 -2.88
N VAL A 43 -13.85 3.24 -4.11
CA VAL A 43 -14.39 4.59 -4.43
C VAL A 43 -15.73 4.92 -3.75
N ASN A 44 -16.40 3.94 -3.16
CA ASN A 44 -17.67 4.10 -2.46
C ASN A 44 -17.50 4.10 -0.92
N ASN A 45 -16.25 4.18 -0.43
CA ASN A 45 -15.88 4.08 0.99
C ASN A 45 -16.19 2.73 1.65
N ASN A 46 -16.30 1.65 0.87
CA ASN A 46 -16.39 0.31 1.44
C ASN A 46 -14.99 -0.20 1.80
N PRO A 47 -14.78 -0.71 3.02
CA PRO A 47 -13.53 -1.38 3.39
C PRO A 47 -13.23 -2.59 2.51
N SER A 48 -11.98 -2.69 2.06
CA SER A 48 -11.44 -3.80 1.30
C SER A 48 -10.27 -4.44 2.06
N TYR A 49 -10.03 -5.73 1.79
CA TYR A 49 -8.94 -6.49 2.41
C TYR A 49 -7.97 -7.07 1.37
N LEU A 50 -8.09 -6.68 0.10
CA LEU A 50 -7.35 -7.28 -1.01
C LEU A 50 -5.82 -7.23 -0.80
N LEU A 51 -5.31 -6.16 -0.21
CA LEU A 51 -3.88 -5.91 -0.02
C LEU A 51 -3.45 -6.03 1.45
N SER A 52 -4.20 -6.78 2.25
CA SER A 52 -3.96 -6.83 3.71
C SER A 52 -2.61 -7.44 4.06
N GLU A 53 -2.15 -8.42 3.29
CA GLU A 53 -0.87 -9.08 3.52
C GLU A 53 0.30 -8.14 3.20
N GLU A 54 0.23 -7.44 2.08
CA GLU A 54 1.21 -6.44 1.65
C GLU A 54 1.28 -5.27 2.65
N ILE A 55 0.12 -4.76 3.09
CA ILE A 55 0.04 -3.71 4.10
C ILE A 55 0.69 -4.18 5.42
N ALA A 56 0.41 -5.41 5.86
CA ALA A 56 0.97 -5.94 7.10
C ALA A 56 2.50 -6.08 7.04
N LEU A 57 3.02 -6.57 5.90
CA LEU A 57 4.45 -6.69 5.63
C LEU A 57 5.15 -5.34 5.55
N ALA A 58 4.45 -4.30 5.06
CA ALA A 58 4.91 -2.92 4.97
C ALA A 58 4.82 -2.13 6.29
N GLY A 59 4.36 -2.75 7.39
CA GLY A 59 4.28 -2.09 8.69
C GLY A 59 2.90 -1.50 9.02
N GLY A 60 1.91 -1.71 8.16
CA GLY A 60 0.53 -1.37 8.43
C GLY A 60 -0.21 -2.39 9.28
N MET A 61 -1.37 -1.97 9.77
CA MET A 61 -2.37 -2.77 10.45
C MET A 61 -3.72 -2.40 9.85
N VAL A 62 -4.34 -3.33 9.14
CA VAL A 62 -5.62 -3.06 8.46
C VAL A 62 -6.73 -2.88 9.48
N GLU A 63 -7.41 -1.75 9.41
CA GLU A 63 -8.55 -1.39 10.24
C GLU A 63 -9.84 -1.50 9.43
N SER A 64 -10.89 -2.03 10.07
CA SER A 64 -12.24 -2.03 9.49
C SER A 64 -12.98 -0.71 9.71
N ASP A 65 -12.57 0.06 10.71
CA ASP A 65 -13.16 1.35 11.05
C ASP A 65 -12.31 2.48 10.43
N ILE A 66 -12.94 3.28 9.56
CA ILE A 66 -12.31 4.40 8.88
C ILE A 66 -11.92 5.50 9.89
N LEU A 67 -12.66 5.63 10.99
CA LEU A 67 -12.42 6.66 12.01
C LEU A 67 -11.18 6.38 12.86
N SER A 68 -10.81 5.11 13.04
CA SER A 68 -9.60 4.71 13.77
C SER A 68 -8.36 4.70 12.87
N ALA A 69 -8.55 4.68 11.55
CA ALA A 69 -7.46 4.63 10.59
C ALA A 69 -6.63 5.92 10.58
N VAL A 70 -5.30 5.74 10.66
CA VAL A 70 -4.34 6.85 10.57
C VAL A 70 -4.06 7.18 9.11
N PHE A 71 -3.96 6.17 8.26
CA PHE A 71 -3.87 6.31 6.81
C PHE A 71 -5.11 5.69 6.15
N ILE A 72 -5.57 6.32 5.08
CA ILE A 72 -6.58 5.74 4.19
C ILE A 72 -5.93 5.56 2.83
N ILE A 73 -5.98 4.34 2.30
CA ILE A 73 -5.54 4.00 0.96
C ILE A 73 -6.77 3.72 0.12
N TYR A 74 -6.97 4.51 -0.93
CA TYR A 74 -7.99 4.23 -1.94
C TYR A 74 -7.39 3.39 -3.05
N TYR A 75 -8.01 2.24 -3.30
CA TYR A 75 -7.63 1.35 -4.39
C TYR A 75 -8.90 0.72 -4.97
N GLU A 76 -9.11 0.94 -6.26
CA GLU A 76 -10.20 0.32 -7.01
C GLU A 76 -9.63 -0.34 -8.26
N PRO A 77 -9.77 -1.66 -8.41
CA PRO A 77 -9.34 -2.35 -9.60
C PRO A 77 -9.94 -1.73 -10.88
N GLY A 78 -9.08 -1.24 -11.77
CA GLY A 78 -9.40 -0.80 -13.11
C GLY A 78 -9.51 0.71 -13.23
N LYS A 79 -9.32 1.43 -12.12
CA LYS A 79 -9.27 2.89 -12.09
C LYS A 79 -7.84 3.40 -12.06
N THR A 80 -7.60 4.45 -12.83
CA THR A 80 -6.32 5.15 -12.85
C THR A 80 -6.23 6.16 -11.71
N LEU A 81 -5.03 6.70 -11.40
CA LEU A 81 -4.89 7.82 -10.47
C LEU A 81 -5.79 9.00 -10.85
N THR A 82 -5.95 9.28 -12.14
CA THR A 82 -6.81 10.37 -12.63
C THR A 82 -8.27 10.14 -12.28
N ASP A 83 -8.75 8.91 -12.38
CA ASP A 83 -10.12 8.56 -12.00
C ASP A 83 -10.32 8.72 -10.49
N LEU A 84 -9.39 8.18 -9.69
CA LEU A 84 -9.42 8.32 -8.24
C LEU A 84 -9.37 9.80 -7.81
N MET A 85 -8.48 10.61 -8.38
CA MET A 85 -8.40 12.05 -8.09
C MET A 85 -9.69 12.81 -8.38
N ARG A 86 -10.49 12.35 -9.35
CA ARG A 86 -11.76 12.98 -9.71
C ARG A 86 -12.90 12.58 -8.80
N GLU A 87 -12.89 11.33 -8.33
CA GLU A 87 -14.00 10.74 -7.57
C GLU A 87 -13.81 10.88 -6.05
N ILE A 88 -12.61 10.59 -5.56
CA ILE A 88 -12.33 10.53 -4.12
C ILE A 88 -12.62 11.84 -3.38
N PRO A 89 -12.27 13.04 -3.86
CA PRO A 89 -12.53 14.27 -3.12
C PRO A 89 -14.01 14.49 -2.76
N SER A 90 -14.94 13.93 -3.55
CA SER A 90 -16.38 14.06 -3.31
C SER A 90 -16.93 13.11 -2.24
N VAL A 91 -16.18 12.06 -1.89
CA VAL A 91 -16.60 11.03 -0.92
C VAL A 91 -15.80 11.10 0.39
N LEU A 92 -14.81 12.00 0.48
CA LEU A 92 -14.06 12.23 1.72
C LEU A 92 -14.95 12.88 2.78
N ASP A 93 -14.88 12.35 4.00
CA ASP A 93 -15.47 12.97 5.17
C ASP A 93 -14.41 13.79 5.91
N SER A 94 -14.73 15.06 6.18
CA SER A 94 -13.83 15.98 6.88
C SER A 94 -13.61 15.58 8.35
N ASP A 95 -14.44 14.68 8.90
CA ASP A 95 -14.28 14.20 10.27
C ASP A 95 -13.21 13.12 10.45
N TRP A 96 -12.82 12.46 9.36
CA TRP A 96 -11.81 11.41 9.40
C TRP A 96 -10.43 11.93 9.78
N GLN A 97 -9.74 11.20 10.66
CA GLN A 97 -8.40 11.56 11.11
C GLN A 97 -7.41 11.62 9.93
N ALA A 98 -7.52 10.69 8.99
CA ALA A 98 -6.66 10.67 7.82
C ALA A 98 -6.84 11.91 6.92
N VAL A 99 -8.07 12.42 6.77
CA VAL A 99 -8.34 13.67 6.01
C VAL A 99 -7.74 14.87 6.74
N LYS A 100 -8.00 15.02 8.04
CA LYS A 100 -7.47 16.11 8.87
C LYS A 100 -5.94 16.20 8.87
N ASN A 101 -5.27 15.06 8.67
CA ASN A 101 -3.81 14.95 8.72
C ASN A 101 -3.15 14.80 7.34
N ASN A 102 -3.89 14.94 6.23
CA ASN A 102 -3.38 14.76 4.86
C ASN A 102 -2.72 13.38 4.64
N ARG A 103 -3.36 12.33 5.17
CA ARG A 103 -2.92 10.93 5.11
C ARG A 103 -3.85 10.10 4.22
N ILE A 104 -4.39 10.72 3.18
CA ILE A 104 -5.13 10.04 2.11
C ILE A 104 -4.14 9.68 1.01
N ILE A 105 -4.15 8.43 0.59
CA ILE A 105 -3.30 7.90 -0.45
C ILE A 105 -4.20 7.36 -1.56
N LEU A 106 -3.92 7.76 -2.79
CA LEU A 106 -4.53 7.15 -3.98
C LEU A 106 -3.53 6.18 -4.57
N LEU A 107 -3.87 4.90 -4.58
CA LEU A 107 -3.04 3.84 -5.12
C LEU A 107 -3.55 3.44 -6.52
N ASN A 108 -2.65 3.42 -7.49
CA ASN A 108 -2.89 2.90 -8.82
C ASN A 108 -1.90 1.77 -9.08
N ASP A 109 -2.27 0.59 -8.60
CA ASP A 109 -1.62 -0.65 -9.01
C ASP A 109 -2.47 -1.31 -10.11
N ASP A 110 -1.92 -1.35 -11.32
CA ASP A 110 -2.63 -1.79 -12.53
C ASP A 110 -3.17 -3.21 -12.34
N VAL A 111 -4.47 -3.41 -12.52
CA VAL A 111 -5.14 -4.72 -12.39
C VAL A 111 -4.67 -5.70 -13.46
N ASN A 112 -4.05 -5.19 -14.53
CA ASN A 112 -3.46 -6.01 -15.58
C ASN A 112 -2.02 -6.43 -15.25
N ARG A 113 -1.44 -5.99 -14.13
CA ARG A 113 -0.17 -6.55 -13.66
C ARG A 113 -0.38 -8.01 -13.33
N GLU A 114 0.37 -8.86 -14.02
CA GLU A 114 0.57 -10.22 -13.56
C GLU A 114 0.98 -10.19 -12.10
N ARG A 115 0.33 -11.02 -11.27
CA ARG A 115 0.71 -11.21 -9.87
C ARG A 115 2.04 -11.96 -9.84
N SER A 116 3.12 -11.24 -10.09
CA SER A 116 4.50 -11.73 -10.07
C SER A 116 5.15 -11.38 -8.72
N ALA A 117 6.22 -12.11 -8.41
CA ALA A 117 7.04 -11.84 -7.24
C ALA A 117 7.58 -10.41 -7.23
N GLU A 118 8.08 -9.92 -8.38
CA GLU A 118 8.64 -8.58 -8.52
C GLU A 118 7.60 -7.48 -8.25
N ASN A 119 6.37 -7.66 -8.76
CA ASN A 119 5.28 -6.70 -8.53
C ASN A 119 4.86 -6.70 -7.06
N ALA A 120 4.77 -7.86 -6.42
CA ALA A 120 4.42 -7.97 -5.00
C ALA A 120 5.48 -7.32 -4.10
N VAL A 121 6.78 -7.58 -4.34
CA VAL A 121 7.88 -6.95 -3.58
C VAL A 121 7.88 -5.45 -3.79
N SER A 122 7.72 -4.99 -5.03
CA SER A 122 7.63 -3.56 -5.32
C SER A 122 6.44 -2.91 -4.63
N LEU A 123 5.28 -3.56 -4.55
CA LEU A 123 4.10 -3.04 -3.87
C LEU A 123 4.32 -2.92 -2.36
N ILE A 124 5.02 -3.89 -1.74
CA ILE A 124 5.38 -3.84 -0.32
C ILE A 124 6.33 -2.68 -0.04
N GLU A 125 7.33 -2.46 -0.89
CA GLU A 125 8.23 -1.30 -0.82
C GLU A 125 7.45 0.02 -0.94
N ASP A 126 6.53 0.10 -1.90
CA ASP A 126 5.65 1.25 -2.13
C ASP A 126 4.81 1.55 -0.88
N MET A 127 4.18 0.53 -0.31
CA MET A 127 3.42 0.65 0.94
C MET A 127 4.28 1.05 2.13
N ALA A 128 5.51 0.54 2.24
CA ALA A 128 6.41 0.90 3.33
C ALA A 128 6.81 2.38 3.24
N GLU A 129 7.06 2.90 2.03
CA GLU A 129 7.31 4.31 1.77
C GLU A 129 6.09 5.19 2.09
N MET A 130 4.90 4.73 1.70
CA MET A 130 3.63 5.40 1.99
C MET A 130 3.35 5.51 3.50
N LEU A 131 3.58 4.45 4.27
CA LEU A 131 3.22 4.37 5.68
C LEU A 131 4.29 4.95 6.61
N HIS A 132 5.56 4.90 6.20
CA HIS A 132 6.69 5.37 6.99
C HIS A 132 7.55 6.37 6.21
N PRO A 133 7.00 7.56 5.88
CA PRO A 133 7.72 8.59 5.13
C PRO A 133 9.04 8.96 5.82
N GLY A 134 10.10 9.06 5.02
CA GLY A 134 11.45 9.41 5.49
C GLY A 134 12.26 8.24 6.04
N SER A 135 11.64 7.08 6.29
CA SER A 135 12.36 5.84 6.67
C SER A 135 12.67 4.94 5.46
N PHE A 136 11.81 5.02 4.45
CA PHE A 136 11.93 4.39 3.15
C PHE A 136 11.83 5.47 2.07
N ILE A 137 12.67 5.34 1.04
CA ILE A 137 12.70 6.23 -0.13
C ILE A 137 13.02 5.33 -1.32
N PHE A 138 11.98 4.87 -2.02
CA PHE A 138 12.10 4.06 -3.24
C PHE A 138 11.78 4.88 -4.49
N GLY A 139 11.12 6.03 -4.33
CA GLY A 139 10.97 7.03 -5.40
C GLY A 139 9.80 6.73 -6.35
N HIS A 140 8.82 5.96 -5.92
CA HIS A 140 7.63 5.63 -6.72
C HIS A 140 6.42 6.56 -6.44
N GLU A 141 6.56 7.52 -5.51
CA GLU A 141 5.59 8.59 -5.29
C GLU A 141 5.43 9.45 -6.55
N GLY A 142 4.19 9.67 -6.99
CA GLY A 142 3.87 10.42 -8.21
C GLY A 142 3.66 9.57 -9.47
N ASP A 143 4.07 8.29 -9.44
CA ASP A 143 3.88 7.34 -10.54
C ASP A 143 2.78 6.32 -10.20
N LYS A 144 3.01 5.49 -9.18
CA LYS A 144 2.07 4.43 -8.77
C LYS A 144 1.09 4.86 -7.70
N TRP A 145 1.45 5.85 -6.92
CA TRP A 145 0.62 6.36 -5.84
C TRP A 145 0.88 7.83 -5.60
N ILE A 146 -0.10 8.53 -5.05
CA ILE A 146 0.05 9.92 -4.62
C ILE A 146 -0.61 10.14 -3.27
N ARG A 147 -0.02 11.06 -2.49
CA ARG A 147 -0.69 11.62 -1.32
C ARG A 147 -1.62 12.74 -1.73
N PHE A 148 -2.85 12.63 -1.26
CA PHE A 148 -3.86 13.65 -1.41
C PHE A 148 -3.96 14.46 -0.11
N GLY A 149 -3.59 15.74 -0.17
CA GLY A 149 -3.90 16.71 0.87
C GLY A 149 -5.20 17.42 0.51
N ALA A 150 -6.16 17.41 1.45
CA ALA A 150 -7.44 18.09 1.29
C ALA A 150 -7.37 19.54 1.80
#